data_AF-A0A1C6GW35-F1
#
_entry.id   AF-A0A1C6GW35-F1
#
_cell.length_a   1.000
_cell.length_b   1.000
_cell.length_c   1.000
_cell.angle_alpha   90.00
_cell.angle_beta   90.00
_cell.angle_gamma   90.00
#
_symmetry.space_group_name_H-M   'P 1'
#
loop_
_entity.id
_entity.type
_entity.pdbx_description
1 polymer ?
#
loop_
_entity_poly.entity_id
_entity_poly.type
_entity_poly.pdbx_seq_one_letter_code
_entity_poly.pdbx_strand_id
1 'polypeptide(L)'
;MLLSMDEFRAFEPKKTTYALFGWPLGHTMSPELHAQLFEASGQDADYIGVAVPPEDLPEAFELAKRKLGGINCTIPHKKAVIPLLDEIDTAARDLHSVNTVRFADGKATGFNTDILGFAESLNRDGVSLQGKKVLLLGYGGAASVMAYHCVTQGAYLIITGRNLEKAEALQKQLTDAVPGARISVFSRRHIPRDIHIVLNSTPVGMYPKENAAPLHYLPHKTEYVFDAIYNPPVTSTMKLANPRKTKTRDGLFMLVMQAAHAQTIWTGVTFKPQACETILRRTYGKMAVKRLHEKHGKKNLVLCGFMGSGKTTIGRKLARLTGLEFIDADIYLEAKEGKKISEIFAEKGEAYFRDRETAYIKELSQRDGIVLALGGGSVLRPENVAAVKETGLLILLDTPFYRIMKNLSYSTNRPLLNKPDKQAETHRLYNTRKALYHRVADIAVRSPKLSEVLEKVVKSV
;
A
#
# COMPACT_ATOMS: atom_id res chain seq x y z
N MET A 1 6.86 1.59 -19.26
CA MET A 1 7.62 2.61 -20.03
C MET A 1 6.97 3.96 -19.82
N LEU A 2 7.76 5.04 -19.73
CA LEU A 2 7.27 6.42 -19.68
C LEU A 2 7.84 7.15 -20.89
N LEU A 3 6.98 7.74 -21.71
CA LEU A 3 7.34 8.45 -22.93
C LEU A 3 7.07 9.95 -22.76
N SER A 4 7.94 10.76 -23.33
CA SER A 4 7.63 12.14 -23.71
C SER A 4 6.60 12.17 -24.85
N MET A 5 6.05 13.36 -25.13
CA MET A 5 5.15 13.54 -26.27
C MET A 5 5.83 13.23 -27.60
N ASP A 6 7.10 13.62 -27.79
CA ASP A 6 7.86 13.34 -29.02
C ASP A 6 8.12 11.84 -29.22
N GLU A 7 8.53 11.14 -28.17
CA GLU A 7 8.67 9.69 -28.24
C GLU A 7 7.33 9.00 -28.52
N PHE A 8 6.23 9.53 -27.97
CA PHE A 8 4.91 9.02 -28.28
C PHE A 8 4.51 9.26 -29.73
N ARG A 9 4.86 10.38 -30.37
CA ARG A 9 4.62 10.60 -31.81
C ARG A 9 5.26 9.51 -32.67
N ALA A 10 6.49 9.11 -32.34
CA ALA A 10 7.22 8.05 -33.05
C ALA A 10 6.87 6.62 -32.59
N PHE A 11 6.12 6.47 -31.50
CA PHE A 11 5.83 5.16 -30.93
C PHE A 11 4.78 4.40 -31.74
N GLU A 12 5.20 3.25 -32.26
CA GLU A 12 4.34 2.25 -32.91
C GLU A 12 4.20 0.99 -32.03
N PRO A 13 3.00 0.67 -31.54
CA PRO A 13 2.78 -0.48 -30.67
C PRO A 13 2.90 -1.80 -31.44
N LYS A 14 3.65 -2.76 -30.89
CA LYS A 14 3.81 -4.12 -31.48
C LYS A 14 2.67 -5.08 -31.12
N LYS A 15 1.85 -4.71 -30.14
CA LYS A 15 0.68 -5.44 -29.63
C LYS A 15 -0.28 -4.44 -29.00
N THR A 16 -1.47 -4.88 -28.61
CA THR A 16 -2.48 -4.02 -27.97
C THR A 16 -1.87 -3.25 -26.80
N THR A 17 -1.94 -1.93 -26.87
CA THR A 17 -1.31 -1.03 -25.90
C THR A 17 -2.31 -0.04 -25.35
N TYR A 18 -2.18 0.26 -24.07
CA TYR A 18 -2.94 1.27 -23.34
C TYR A 18 -1.99 2.30 -22.75
N ALA A 19 -2.48 3.50 -22.42
CA ALA A 19 -1.61 4.55 -21.89
C ALA A 19 -2.22 5.34 -20.73
N LEU A 20 -1.39 5.92 -19.87
CA LEU A 20 -1.75 6.98 -18.95
C LEU A 20 -1.27 8.32 -19.50
N PHE A 21 -2.19 9.27 -19.70
CA PHE A 21 -1.88 10.65 -20.06
C PHE A 21 -1.92 11.55 -18.82
N GLY A 22 -0.87 12.37 -18.64
CA GLY A 22 -0.81 13.37 -17.56
C GLY A 22 0.28 14.41 -17.76
N TRP A 23 0.26 15.48 -16.96
CA TRP A 23 1.28 16.52 -16.98
C TRP A 23 1.44 17.29 -15.65
N PRO A 24 2.68 17.46 -15.14
CA PRO A 24 3.84 16.64 -15.48
C PRO A 24 3.58 15.18 -15.07
N LEU A 25 4.06 14.22 -15.86
CA LEU A 25 3.94 12.80 -15.52
C LEU A 25 5.28 12.29 -14.99
N GLY A 26 5.45 12.30 -13.67
CA GLY A 26 6.61 11.71 -13.00
C GLY A 26 6.49 10.20 -12.80
N HIS A 27 7.15 9.67 -11.77
CA HIS A 27 7.03 8.26 -11.40
C HIS A 27 5.59 7.87 -11.06
N THR A 28 4.93 7.16 -11.97
CA THR A 28 3.60 6.57 -11.82
C THR A 28 3.68 5.06 -11.63
N MET A 29 2.78 4.50 -10.82
CA MET A 29 2.66 3.05 -10.62
C MET A 29 1.74 2.40 -11.67
N SER A 30 1.01 3.17 -12.47
CA SER A 30 0.00 2.62 -13.40
C SER A 30 0.57 1.60 -14.39
N PRO A 31 1.72 1.82 -15.06
CA PRO A 31 2.28 0.83 -15.98
C PRO A 31 2.53 -0.54 -15.33
N GLU A 32 3.08 -0.52 -14.12
CA GLU A 32 3.40 -1.75 -13.38
C GLU A 32 2.15 -2.41 -12.79
N LEU A 33 1.16 -1.62 -12.37
CA LEU A 33 -0.13 -2.12 -11.90
C LEU A 33 -0.91 -2.79 -13.03
N HIS A 34 -1.01 -2.14 -14.18
CA HIS A 34 -1.69 -2.71 -15.36
C HIS A 34 -0.95 -3.92 -15.91
N ALA A 35 0.38 -3.94 -15.93
CA ALA A 35 1.13 -5.14 -16.31
C ALA A 35 0.76 -6.36 -15.45
N GLN A 36 0.61 -6.18 -14.13
CA GLN A 36 0.17 -7.26 -13.23
C GLN A 36 -1.29 -7.66 -13.46
N LEU A 37 -2.16 -6.72 -13.83
CA LEU A 37 -3.55 -7.01 -14.15
C LEU A 37 -3.68 -7.74 -15.50
N PHE A 38 -2.89 -7.37 -16.51
CA PHE A 38 -2.80 -8.10 -17.79
C PHE A 38 -2.29 -9.53 -17.58
N GLU A 39 -1.20 -9.71 -16.83
CA GLU A 39 -0.68 -11.04 -16.45
C GLU A 39 -1.77 -11.87 -15.74
N ALA A 40 -2.44 -11.30 -14.74
CA ALA A 40 -3.47 -12.01 -13.96
C ALA A 40 -4.72 -12.38 -14.77
N SER A 41 -4.94 -11.71 -15.90
CA SER A 41 -6.06 -11.98 -16.81
C SER A 41 -5.68 -12.74 -18.08
N GLY A 42 -4.40 -13.10 -18.24
CA GLY A 42 -3.90 -13.81 -19.43
C GLY A 42 -3.91 -12.96 -20.70
N GLN A 43 -3.86 -11.63 -20.57
CA GLN A 43 -3.89 -10.71 -21.72
C GLN A 43 -2.47 -10.33 -22.13
N ASP A 44 -2.16 -10.47 -23.42
CA ASP A 44 -0.91 -9.96 -23.98
C ASP A 44 -1.09 -8.50 -24.43
N ALA A 45 -0.93 -7.58 -23.47
CA ALA A 45 -1.06 -6.15 -23.69
C ALA A 45 0.01 -5.37 -22.94
N ASP A 46 0.37 -4.20 -23.46
CA ASP A 46 1.29 -3.27 -22.83
C ASP A 46 0.56 -2.06 -22.22
N TYR A 47 1.18 -1.47 -21.20
CA TYR A 47 0.75 -0.20 -20.62
C TYR A 47 1.92 0.78 -20.54
N ILE A 48 1.73 1.98 -21.06
CA ILE A 48 2.73 3.04 -21.07
C ILE A 48 2.25 4.30 -20.33
N GLY A 49 3.17 5.11 -19.82
CA GLY A 49 2.87 6.48 -19.43
C GLY A 49 3.27 7.43 -20.55
N VAL A 50 2.51 8.49 -20.78
CA VAL A 50 2.86 9.57 -21.71
C VAL A 50 2.72 10.91 -21.02
N ALA A 51 3.82 11.66 -20.95
CA ALA A 51 3.83 13.04 -20.48
C ALA A 51 3.31 13.94 -21.60
N VAL A 52 2.05 14.35 -21.51
CA VAL A 52 1.33 15.11 -22.54
C VAL A 52 1.08 16.53 -22.04
N PRO A 53 1.78 17.56 -22.52
CA PRO A 53 1.44 18.95 -22.21
C PRO A 53 -0.05 19.26 -22.53
N PRO A 54 -0.72 20.15 -21.76
CA PRO A 54 -2.14 20.51 -22.02
C PRO A 54 -2.45 20.93 -23.46
N GLU A 55 -1.54 21.66 -24.09
CA GLU A 55 -1.60 22.14 -25.46
C GLU A 55 -1.55 21.00 -26.50
N ASP A 56 -0.86 19.91 -26.17
CA ASP A 56 -0.69 18.75 -27.06
C ASP A 56 -1.81 17.71 -26.87
N LEU A 57 -2.71 17.88 -25.90
CA LEU A 57 -3.75 16.89 -25.60
C LEU A 57 -4.62 16.53 -26.82
N PRO A 58 -5.10 17.48 -27.65
CA PRO A 58 -5.87 17.13 -28.84
C PRO A 58 -5.10 16.23 -29.82
N GLU A 59 -3.82 16.56 -30.10
CA GLU A 59 -2.97 15.76 -30.98
C GLU A 59 -2.71 14.37 -30.39
N ALA A 60 -2.34 14.31 -29.11
CA ALA A 60 -2.07 13.07 -28.40
C ALA A 60 -3.30 12.15 -28.36
N PHE A 61 -4.49 12.73 -28.19
CA PHE A 61 -5.75 12.00 -28.20
C PHE A 61 -6.05 11.39 -29.57
N GLU A 62 -5.88 12.15 -30.66
CA GLU A 62 -6.04 11.64 -32.02
C GLU A 62 -5.04 10.54 -32.35
N LEU A 63 -3.78 10.71 -31.96
CA LEU A 63 -2.77 9.66 -32.08
C LEU A 63 -3.17 8.40 -31.29
N ALA A 64 -3.64 8.57 -30.05
CA ALA A 64 -4.07 7.47 -29.20
C ALA A 64 -5.27 6.72 -29.79
N LYS A 65 -6.28 7.43 -30.31
CA LYS A 65 -7.47 6.84 -30.95
C LYS A 65 -7.09 5.94 -32.14
N ARG A 66 -6.00 6.26 -32.86
CA ARG A 66 -5.51 5.46 -33.99
C ARG A 66 -4.70 4.23 -33.60
N LYS A 67 -3.92 4.28 -32.50
CA LYS A 67 -2.91 3.25 -32.19
C LYS A 67 -3.12 2.48 -30.88
N LEU A 68 -3.98 2.96 -29.98
CA LEU A 68 -4.17 2.38 -28.65
C LEU A 68 -5.59 1.80 -28.48
N GLY A 69 -5.75 0.86 -27.55
CA GLY A 69 -7.08 0.34 -27.17
C GLY A 69 -7.84 1.23 -26.18
N GLY A 70 -7.15 2.17 -25.55
CA GLY A 70 -7.72 3.09 -24.57
C GLY A 70 -6.65 3.82 -23.77
N ILE A 71 -7.09 4.83 -23.03
CA ILE A 71 -6.21 5.62 -22.16
C ILE A 71 -6.83 5.83 -20.79
N ASN A 72 -5.99 5.96 -19.77
CA ASN A 72 -6.33 6.70 -18.58
C ASN A 72 -5.89 8.16 -18.70
N CYS A 73 -6.61 9.03 -18.00
CA CYS A 73 -6.26 10.43 -17.85
C CYS A 73 -6.04 10.76 -16.36
N THR A 74 -4.95 11.44 -16.05
CA THR A 74 -4.72 12.05 -14.74
C THR A 74 -4.62 13.57 -14.88
N ILE A 75 -4.22 14.27 -13.82
CA ILE A 75 -4.05 15.72 -13.82
C ILE A 75 -3.12 16.14 -14.99
N PRO A 76 -3.46 17.18 -15.75
CA PRO A 76 -4.68 18.02 -15.69
C PRO A 76 -5.81 17.56 -16.63
N HIS A 77 -5.64 16.44 -17.32
CA HIS A 77 -6.43 16.04 -18.50
C HIS A 77 -7.80 15.47 -18.21
N LYS A 78 -8.11 15.14 -16.95
CA LYS A 78 -9.41 14.53 -16.59
C LYS A 78 -10.63 15.33 -17.02
N LYS A 79 -10.51 16.67 -17.07
CA LYS A 79 -11.56 17.57 -17.57
C LYS A 79 -11.34 17.92 -19.04
N ALA A 80 -10.09 18.15 -19.43
CA ALA A 80 -9.73 18.62 -20.76
C ALA A 80 -9.99 17.57 -21.87
N VAL A 81 -10.07 16.29 -21.53
CA VAL A 81 -10.41 15.24 -22.50
C VAL A 81 -11.89 15.23 -22.88
N ILE A 82 -12.78 15.77 -22.03
CA ILE A 82 -14.24 15.68 -22.21
C ILE A 82 -14.73 16.19 -23.58
N PRO A 83 -14.27 17.36 -24.08
CA PRO A 83 -14.70 17.86 -25.39
C PRO A 83 -14.25 17.01 -26.58
N LEU A 84 -13.31 16.08 -26.38
CA LEU A 84 -12.77 15.20 -27.43
C LEU A 84 -13.52 13.86 -27.52
N LEU A 85 -14.45 13.61 -26.61
CA LEU A 85 -15.17 12.34 -26.51
C LEU A 85 -16.43 12.34 -27.37
N ASP A 86 -16.72 11.18 -27.96
CA ASP A 86 -17.96 10.94 -28.68
C ASP A 86 -19.10 10.65 -27.68
N GLU A 87 -18.81 9.93 -26.60
CA GLU A 87 -19.77 9.52 -25.58
C GLU A 87 -19.18 9.60 -24.17
N ILE A 88 -20.03 9.80 -23.16
CA ILE A 88 -19.62 9.90 -21.75
C ILE A 88 -20.62 9.13 -20.88
N ASP A 89 -20.09 8.27 -20.01
CA ASP A 89 -20.88 7.59 -18.99
C ASP A 89 -21.54 8.57 -18.02
N THR A 90 -22.72 8.20 -17.50
CA THR A 90 -23.52 9.06 -16.61
C THR A 90 -22.72 9.57 -15.42
N ALA A 91 -21.99 8.71 -14.71
CA ALA A 91 -21.24 9.15 -13.54
C ALA A 91 -20.07 10.09 -13.92
N ALA A 92 -19.43 9.85 -15.05
CA ALA A 92 -18.34 10.71 -15.54
C ALA A 92 -18.86 12.08 -15.99
N ARG A 93 -20.06 12.12 -16.60
CA ARG A 93 -20.77 13.35 -16.97
C ARG A 93 -21.10 14.16 -15.73
N ASP A 94 -21.78 13.57 -14.75
CA ASP A 94 -22.22 14.26 -13.53
C ASP A 94 -21.05 14.80 -12.69
N LEU A 95 -19.93 14.07 -12.70
CA LEU A 95 -18.69 14.49 -12.04
C LEU A 95 -17.92 15.58 -12.81
N HIS A 96 -18.24 15.81 -14.09
CA HIS A 96 -17.43 16.59 -15.02
C HIS A 96 -15.95 16.16 -15.01
N SER A 97 -15.70 14.85 -15.02
CA SER A 97 -14.35 14.29 -14.92
C SER A 97 -14.30 12.86 -15.48
N VAL A 98 -13.38 12.65 -16.43
CA VAL A 98 -13.10 11.35 -17.07
C VAL A 98 -11.67 10.92 -16.71
N ASN A 99 -11.50 9.73 -16.15
CA ASN A 99 -10.17 9.16 -15.87
C ASN A 99 -9.82 7.97 -16.79
N THR A 100 -10.79 7.47 -17.57
CA THR A 100 -10.65 6.28 -18.42
C THR A 100 -11.40 6.53 -19.71
N VAL A 101 -10.75 6.29 -20.84
CA VAL A 101 -11.34 6.39 -22.18
C VAL A 101 -11.13 5.05 -22.88
N ARG A 102 -12.18 4.55 -23.50
CA ARG A 102 -12.14 3.37 -24.37
C ARG A 102 -12.23 3.81 -25.81
N PHE A 103 -11.35 3.29 -26.66
CA PHE A 103 -11.45 3.43 -28.11
C PHE A 103 -12.00 2.12 -28.68
N ALA A 104 -13.22 2.15 -29.20
CA ALA A 104 -13.88 0.99 -29.79
C ALA A 104 -14.85 1.44 -30.88
N ASP A 105 -14.95 0.68 -31.97
CA ASP A 105 -15.92 0.92 -33.06
C ASP A 105 -15.87 2.36 -33.63
N GLY A 106 -14.66 2.92 -33.72
CA GLY A 106 -14.43 4.29 -34.19
C GLY A 106 -14.85 5.39 -33.21
N LYS A 107 -15.36 5.04 -32.02
CA LYS A 107 -15.81 5.95 -30.98
C LYS A 107 -14.86 5.99 -29.78
N ALA A 108 -14.80 7.15 -29.14
CA ALA A 108 -14.15 7.38 -27.86
C ALA A 108 -15.22 7.58 -26.77
N THR A 109 -15.31 6.63 -25.85
CA THR A 109 -16.24 6.70 -24.71
C THR A 109 -15.48 6.96 -23.41
N GLY A 110 -15.87 8.01 -22.67
CA GLY A 110 -15.26 8.37 -21.38
C GLY A 110 -16.00 7.84 -20.16
N PHE A 111 -15.23 7.41 -19.17
CA PHE A 111 -15.66 6.83 -17.90
C PHE A 111 -14.87 7.43 -16.73
N ASN A 112 -15.40 7.24 -15.52
CA ASN A 112 -14.71 7.55 -14.28
C ASN A 112 -14.65 6.30 -13.40
N THR A 113 -13.52 5.62 -13.35
CA THR A 113 -13.32 4.39 -12.57
C THR A 113 -12.88 4.66 -11.13
N ASP A 114 -12.51 5.91 -10.79
CA ASP A 114 -12.19 6.29 -9.41
C ASP A 114 -13.42 6.06 -8.51
N ILE A 115 -14.64 6.33 -9.01
CA ILE A 115 -15.89 6.08 -8.27
C ILE A 115 -16.06 4.59 -7.97
N LEU A 116 -15.74 3.73 -8.93
CA LEU A 116 -15.85 2.28 -8.79
C LEU A 116 -14.82 1.77 -7.79
N GLY A 117 -13.57 2.26 -7.86
CA GLY A 117 -12.53 1.92 -6.88
C GLY A 117 -12.88 2.36 -5.45
N PHE A 118 -13.52 3.51 -5.29
CA PHE A 118 -14.00 3.96 -3.98
C PHE A 118 -15.17 3.11 -3.48
N ALA A 119 -16.17 2.83 -4.33
CA ALA A 119 -17.31 1.98 -3.99
C ALA A 119 -16.87 0.58 -3.55
N GLU A 120 -15.97 -0.06 -4.30
CA GLU A 120 -15.39 -1.36 -3.96
C GLU A 120 -14.69 -1.35 -2.61
N SER A 121 -14.04 -0.24 -2.25
CA SER A 121 -13.39 -0.09 -0.95
C SER A 121 -14.37 -0.12 0.22
N LEU A 122 -15.54 0.49 0.07
CA LEU A 122 -16.59 0.46 1.09
C LEU A 122 -17.27 -0.92 1.16
N ASN A 123 -17.58 -1.49 0.00
CA ASN A 123 -18.20 -2.82 -0.13
C ASN A 123 -17.33 -3.89 0.54
N ARG A 124 -16.03 -3.86 0.28
CA ARG A 124 -15.05 -4.79 0.89
C ARG A 124 -15.06 -4.73 2.42
N ASP A 125 -15.27 -3.56 3.00
CA ASP A 125 -15.26 -3.37 4.45
C ASP A 125 -16.64 -3.56 5.11
N GLY A 126 -17.68 -3.79 4.29
CA GLY A 126 -19.07 -3.90 4.71
C GLY A 126 -19.63 -2.57 5.23
N VAL A 127 -19.22 -1.45 4.63
CA VAL A 127 -19.65 -0.11 5.04
C VAL A 127 -20.83 0.34 4.19
N SER A 128 -21.98 0.58 4.83
CA SER A 128 -23.15 1.17 4.17
C SER A 128 -23.18 2.68 4.36
N LEU A 129 -23.56 3.41 3.32
CA LEU A 129 -23.72 4.86 3.32
C LEU A 129 -25.17 5.29 3.60
N GLN A 130 -26.14 4.40 3.44
CA GLN A 130 -27.57 4.70 3.52
C GLN A 130 -27.94 5.30 4.88
N GLY A 131 -28.45 6.54 4.87
CA GLY A 131 -28.86 7.27 6.07
C GLY A 131 -27.72 7.68 7.01
N LYS A 132 -26.45 7.42 6.65
CA LYS A 132 -25.29 7.79 7.47
C LYS A 132 -24.90 9.24 7.24
N LYS A 133 -24.37 9.87 8.30
CA LYS A 133 -23.72 11.18 8.20
C LYS A 133 -22.25 11.00 7.85
N VAL A 134 -21.86 11.52 6.68
CA VAL A 134 -20.52 11.40 6.12
C VAL A 134 -19.84 12.76 6.12
N LEU A 135 -18.70 12.86 6.80
CA LEU A 135 -17.83 14.04 6.75
C LEU A 135 -16.79 13.85 5.65
N LEU A 136 -16.85 14.69 4.62
CA LEU A 136 -15.85 14.77 3.57
C LEU A 136 -14.91 15.95 3.82
N LEU A 137 -13.62 15.63 3.92
CA LEU A 137 -12.54 16.58 4.06
C LEU A 137 -11.93 16.84 2.68
N GLY A 138 -12.15 18.04 2.13
CA GLY A 138 -11.68 18.46 0.81
C GLY A 138 -12.78 18.65 -0.23
N TYR A 139 -12.39 19.20 -1.38
CA TYR A 139 -13.27 19.56 -2.51
C TYR A 139 -12.56 19.41 -3.87
N GLY A 140 -11.49 18.59 -3.93
CA GLY A 140 -10.76 18.29 -5.16
C GLY A 140 -11.37 17.12 -5.95
N GLY A 141 -10.67 16.61 -6.98
CA GLY A 141 -11.19 15.53 -7.84
C GLY A 141 -11.58 14.25 -7.08
N ALA A 142 -10.75 13.78 -6.15
CA ALA A 142 -11.08 12.65 -5.29
C ALA A 142 -12.29 12.94 -4.38
N ALA A 143 -12.41 14.20 -3.91
CA ALA A 143 -13.54 14.64 -3.11
C ALA A 143 -14.84 14.59 -3.91
N SER A 144 -14.84 15.07 -5.15
CA SER A 144 -16.01 15.04 -6.04
C SER A 144 -16.50 13.62 -6.27
N VAL A 145 -15.58 12.69 -6.56
CA VAL A 145 -15.88 11.26 -6.73
C VAL A 145 -16.52 10.67 -5.47
N MET A 146 -15.91 10.88 -4.31
CA MET A 146 -16.43 10.36 -3.04
C MET A 146 -17.77 10.98 -2.68
N ALA A 147 -17.91 12.29 -2.86
CA ALA A 147 -19.12 13.04 -2.56
C ALA A 147 -20.30 12.55 -3.39
N TYR A 148 -20.11 12.42 -4.70
CA TYR A 148 -21.12 11.92 -5.63
C TYR A 148 -21.55 10.49 -5.28
N HIS A 149 -20.59 9.60 -4.97
CA HIS A 149 -20.92 8.26 -4.50
C HIS A 149 -21.71 8.29 -3.19
N CYS A 150 -21.36 9.17 -2.24
CA CYS A 150 -22.10 9.29 -0.98
C CYS A 150 -23.56 9.71 -1.17
N VAL A 151 -23.81 10.75 -1.97
CA VAL A 151 -25.17 11.27 -2.14
C VAL A 151 -26.05 10.31 -2.95
N THR A 152 -25.50 9.64 -3.96
CA THR A 152 -26.22 8.63 -4.75
C THR A 152 -26.56 7.38 -3.94
N GLN A 153 -25.82 7.10 -2.86
CA GLN A 153 -26.08 6.02 -1.91
C GLN A 153 -26.88 6.47 -0.67
N GLY A 154 -27.53 7.63 -0.72
CA GLY A 154 -28.46 8.08 0.32
C GLY A 154 -27.80 8.56 1.62
N ALA A 155 -26.51 8.92 1.59
CA ALA A 155 -25.86 9.53 2.75
C ALA A 155 -26.28 10.99 2.94
N TYR A 156 -26.20 11.46 4.19
CA TYR A 156 -26.14 12.90 4.48
C TYR A 156 -24.68 13.36 4.42
N LEU A 157 -24.34 14.11 3.37
CA LEU A 157 -22.98 14.55 3.12
C LEU A 157 -22.71 15.90 3.80
N ILE A 158 -21.60 15.97 4.53
CA ILE A 158 -21.07 17.18 5.15
C ILE A 158 -19.69 17.48 4.56
N ILE A 159 -19.55 18.59 3.87
CA ILE A 159 -18.30 18.99 3.20
C ILE A 159 -17.59 20.04 4.06
N THR A 160 -16.29 19.89 4.25
CA THR A 160 -15.46 20.93 4.90
C THR A 160 -14.08 21.03 4.27
N GLY A 161 -13.48 22.22 4.36
CA GLY A 161 -12.18 22.52 3.75
C GLY A 161 -11.62 23.85 4.24
N ARG A 162 -10.51 24.29 3.62
CA ARG A 162 -9.89 25.60 3.93
C ARG A 162 -10.62 26.77 3.26
N ASN A 163 -11.13 26.56 2.05
CA ASN A 163 -11.92 27.52 1.30
C ASN A 163 -13.37 26.98 1.25
N LEU A 164 -14.31 27.73 1.83
CA LEU A 164 -15.73 27.33 1.89
C LEU A 164 -16.45 27.54 0.57
N GLU A 165 -16.12 28.58 -0.20
CA GLU A 165 -16.69 28.83 -1.53
C GLU A 165 -16.49 27.63 -2.48
N LYS A 166 -15.31 27.00 -2.44
CA LYS A 166 -15.03 25.78 -3.22
C LYS A 166 -15.82 24.57 -2.71
N ALA A 167 -16.09 24.50 -1.41
CA ALA A 167 -16.94 23.44 -0.85
C ALA A 167 -18.42 23.65 -1.24
N GLU A 168 -18.89 24.89 -1.24
CA GLU A 168 -20.22 25.30 -1.70
C GLU A 168 -20.39 25.09 -3.20
N ALA A 169 -19.35 25.35 -4.01
CA ALA A 169 -19.37 25.04 -5.43
C ALA A 169 -19.53 23.52 -5.69
N LEU A 170 -18.83 22.69 -4.90
CA LEU A 170 -19.01 21.23 -4.96
C LEU A 170 -20.41 20.80 -4.50
N GLN A 171 -20.94 21.40 -3.42
CA GLN A 171 -22.31 21.17 -2.98
C GLN A 171 -23.30 21.48 -4.12
N LYS A 172 -23.20 22.66 -4.74
CA LYS A 172 -24.07 23.07 -5.84
C LYS A 172 -24.00 22.09 -7.01
N GLN A 173 -22.79 21.72 -7.45
CA GLN A 173 -22.60 20.73 -8.51
C GLN A 173 -23.36 19.42 -8.20
N LEU A 174 -23.26 18.94 -6.96
CA LEU A 174 -23.90 17.68 -6.56
C LEU A 174 -25.41 17.80 -6.42
N THR A 175 -25.93 18.93 -5.95
CA THR A 175 -27.36 19.20 -5.90
C THR A 175 -27.97 19.28 -7.30
N ASP A 176 -27.25 19.88 -8.25
CA ASP A 176 -27.67 19.96 -9.66
C ASP A 176 -27.67 18.55 -10.30
N ALA A 177 -26.65 17.72 -10.01
CA ALA A 177 -26.52 16.36 -10.54
C ALA A 177 -27.45 15.32 -9.87
N VAL A 178 -27.73 15.46 -8.57
CA VAL A 178 -28.52 14.51 -7.78
C VAL A 178 -29.63 15.28 -7.03
N PRO A 179 -30.78 15.54 -7.69
CA PRO A 179 -31.91 16.22 -7.06
C PRO A 179 -32.36 15.52 -5.77
N GLY A 180 -32.50 16.28 -4.69
CA GLY A 180 -32.87 15.76 -3.36
C GLY A 180 -31.69 15.28 -2.51
N ALA A 181 -30.45 15.38 -3.01
CA ALA A 181 -29.25 15.10 -2.22
C ALA A 181 -29.19 15.98 -0.94
N ARG A 182 -28.95 15.34 0.20
CA ARG A 182 -28.81 16.03 1.48
C ARG A 182 -27.34 16.39 1.68
N ILE A 183 -27.00 17.65 1.48
CA ILE A 183 -25.62 18.15 1.53
C ILE A 183 -25.56 19.41 2.38
N SER A 184 -24.53 19.53 3.23
CA SER A 184 -24.27 20.75 3.98
C SER A 184 -22.79 21.08 4.01
N VAL A 185 -22.46 22.36 4.00
CA VAL A 185 -21.08 22.83 4.13
C VAL A 185 -20.89 23.40 5.53
N PHE A 186 -19.83 22.98 6.21
CA PHE A 186 -19.48 23.50 7.52
C PHE A 186 -18.02 23.95 7.54
N SER A 187 -17.76 25.05 8.25
CA SER A 187 -16.39 25.36 8.67
C SER A 187 -15.86 24.25 9.59
N ARG A 188 -14.54 24.04 9.60
CA ARG A 188 -13.89 23.02 10.45
C ARG A 188 -14.20 23.17 11.95
N ARG A 189 -14.55 24.37 12.41
CA ARG A 189 -14.89 24.65 13.83
C ARG A 189 -16.29 24.18 14.22
N HIS A 190 -17.16 23.92 13.26
CA HIS A 190 -18.58 23.63 13.47
C HIS A 190 -18.99 22.26 12.95
N ILE A 191 -18.04 21.32 12.85
CA ILE A 191 -18.32 19.95 12.41
C ILE A 191 -19.28 19.27 13.41
N PRO A 192 -20.41 18.70 12.96
CA PRO A 192 -21.33 17.99 13.83
C PRO A 192 -20.67 16.82 14.60
N ARG A 193 -21.14 16.53 15.82
CA ARG A 193 -20.55 15.47 16.65
C ARG A 193 -21.03 14.06 16.27
N ASP A 194 -22.12 13.95 15.53
CA ASP A 194 -22.80 12.71 15.18
C ASP A 194 -22.47 12.19 13.77
N ILE A 195 -21.25 12.47 13.31
CA ILE A 195 -20.67 11.89 12.09
C ILE A 195 -20.39 10.41 12.32
N HIS A 196 -20.76 9.59 11.35
CA HIS A 196 -20.52 8.14 11.34
C HIS A 196 -19.28 7.79 10.52
N ILE A 197 -19.09 8.47 9.38
CA ILE A 197 -18.03 8.14 8.42
C ILE A 197 -17.20 9.40 8.14
N VAL A 198 -15.87 9.27 8.18
CA VAL A 198 -14.95 10.35 7.80
C VAL A 198 -14.18 9.94 6.55
N LEU A 199 -14.21 10.79 5.52
CA LEU A 199 -13.50 10.61 4.27
C LEU A 199 -12.44 11.72 4.13
N ASN A 200 -11.16 11.35 4.16
CA ASN A 200 -10.08 12.27 3.81
C ASN A 200 -9.77 12.17 2.32
N SER A 201 -10.04 13.27 1.59
CA SER A 201 -9.68 13.42 0.18
C SER A 201 -8.62 14.50 -0.04
N THR A 202 -8.00 14.99 1.05
CA THR A 202 -6.94 16.00 1.02
C THR A 202 -5.56 15.33 0.99
N PRO A 203 -4.51 16.01 0.51
CA PRO A 203 -3.14 15.50 0.60
C PRO A 203 -2.54 15.62 2.02
N VAL A 204 -3.29 16.08 3.03
CA VAL A 204 -2.78 16.27 4.39
C VAL A 204 -2.55 14.90 5.04
N GLY A 205 -1.30 14.63 5.42
CA GLY A 205 -0.87 13.33 5.95
C GLY A 205 -0.19 12.43 4.91
N MET A 206 -0.06 12.88 3.67
CA MET A 206 0.66 12.19 2.61
C MET A 206 2.17 12.41 2.75
N TYR A 207 2.99 11.40 2.40
CA TYR A 207 4.44 11.54 2.30
C TYR A 207 4.80 12.73 1.39
N PRO A 208 5.78 13.59 1.78
CA PRO A 208 6.66 13.47 2.94
C PRO A 208 6.11 14.05 4.26
N LYS A 209 4.95 14.72 4.25
CA LYS A 209 4.37 15.41 5.41
C LYS A 209 3.37 14.51 6.16
N GLU A 210 3.86 13.37 6.64
CA GLU A 210 3.02 12.30 7.20
C GLU A 210 2.39 12.62 8.57
N ASN A 211 3.01 13.51 9.36
CA ASN A 211 2.62 13.80 10.75
C ASN A 211 1.44 14.78 10.87
N ALA A 212 0.92 15.28 9.74
CA ALA A 212 -0.23 16.18 9.73
C ALA A 212 -1.53 15.39 9.51
N ALA A 213 -2.61 15.84 10.16
CA ALA A 213 -3.96 15.37 9.90
C ALA A 213 -4.89 16.58 9.65
N PRO A 214 -5.92 16.44 8.80
CA PRO A 214 -6.91 17.49 8.56
C PRO A 214 -7.81 17.75 9.77
N LEU A 215 -7.87 16.81 10.72
CA LEU A 215 -8.61 16.89 11.99
C LEU A 215 -7.67 16.63 13.17
N HIS A 216 -7.95 17.23 14.33
CA HIS A 216 -7.25 16.94 15.58
C HIS A 216 -7.81 15.73 16.32
N TYR A 217 -9.11 15.48 16.17
CA TYR A 217 -9.83 14.34 16.75
C TYR A 217 -10.96 13.93 15.80
N LEU A 218 -11.35 12.66 15.85
CA LEU A 218 -12.52 12.17 15.13
C LEU A 218 -13.80 12.52 15.91
N PRO A 219 -14.92 12.81 15.21
CA PRO A 219 -16.23 12.90 15.85
C PRO A 219 -16.58 11.62 16.62
N HIS A 220 -17.26 11.76 17.76
CA HIS A 220 -17.47 10.67 18.73
C HIS A 220 -18.17 9.42 18.15
N LYS A 221 -19.09 9.60 17.19
CA LYS A 221 -19.84 8.48 16.58
C LYS A 221 -19.12 7.85 15.36
N THR A 222 -17.86 8.21 15.10
CA THR A 222 -17.15 7.74 13.90
C THR A 222 -16.88 6.23 13.99
N GLU A 223 -17.52 5.47 13.10
CA GLU A 223 -17.37 4.01 12.96
C GLU A 223 -16.41 3.63 11.82
N TYR A 224 -16.19 4.54 10.86
CA TYR A 224 -15.31 4.30 9.72
C TYR A 224 -14.52 5.54 9.29
N VAL A 225 -13.25 5.34 8.95
CA VAL A 225 -12.38 6.35 8.34
C VAL A 225 -11.81 5.80 7.03
N PHE A 226 -12.08 6.48 5.92
CA PHE A 226 -11.40 6.25 4.65
C PHE A 226 -10.43 7.39 4.39
N ASP A 227 -9.21 7.08 3.99
CA ASP A 227 -8.21 8.05 3.57
C ASP A 227 -7.79 7.74 2.14
N ALA A 228 -7.96 8.69 1.20
CA ALA A 228 -7.54 8.52 -0.19
C ALA A 228 -6.02 8.35 -0.33
N ILE A 229 -5.27 8.75 0.70
CA ILE A 229 -3.83 8.59 0.77
C ILE A 229 -3.49 7.11 0.96
N TYR A 230 -2.52 6.63 0.18
CA TYR A 230 -1.95 5.28 0.30
C TYR A 230 -0.45 5.28 0.63
N ASN A 231 0.19 6.47 0.62
CA ASN A 231 1.57 6.65 1.05
C ASN A 231 1.64 7.79 2.09
N PRO A 232 1.76 7.50 3.39
CA PRO A 232 2.00 6.20 4.01
C PRO A 232 0.74 5.31 4.07
N PRO A 233 0.88 4.00 4.34
CA PRO A 233 -0.26 3.07 4.43
C PRO A 233 -1.09 3.22 5.72
N VAL A 234 -0.60 4.00 6.69
CA VAL A 234 -1.36 4.38 7.89
C VAL A 234 -1.12 5.86 8.16
N THR A 235 -2.08 6.70 7.76
CA THR A 235 -1.99 8.16 7.88
C THR A 235 -2.23 8.64 9.31
N SER A 236 -1.84 9.88 9.61
CA SER A 236 -2.15 10.50 10.90
C SER A 236 -3.66 10.61 11.14
N THR A 237 -4.48 10.77 10.09
CA THR A 237 -5.95 10.71 10.19
C THR A 237 -6.42 9.36 10.69
N MET A 238 -5.91 8.27 10.11
CA MET A 238 -6.26 6.91 10.52
C MET A 238 -5.79 6.60 11.95
N LYS A 239 -4.66 7.16 12.39
CA LYS A 239 -4.15 6.99 13.76
C LYS A 239 -5.04 7.61 14.84
N LEU A 240 -5.93 8.54 14.49
CA LEU A 240 -6.94 9.07 15.42
C LEU A 240 -8.03 8.05 15.76
N ALA A 241 -8.17 6.98 14.98
CA ALA A 241 -9.18 5.96 15.17
C ALA A 241 -8.83 5.04 16.35
N ASN A 242 -9.84 4.73 17.16
CA ASN A 242 -9.74 3.63 18.11
C ASN A 242 -10.02 2.31 17.36
N PRO A 243 -9.04 1.40 17.20
CA PRO A 243 -9.21 0.19 16.39
C PRO A 243 -10.26 -0.79 16.95
N ARG A 244 -10.73 -0.60 18.19
CA ARG A 244 -11.84 -1.38 18.77
C ARG A 244 -13.22 -0.87 18.34
N LYS A 245 -13.33 0.37 17.86
CA LYS A 245 -14.61 1.04 17.55
C LYS A 245 -14.70 1.56 16.12
N THR A 246 -13.56 1.88 15.52
CA THR A 246 -13.48 2.59 14.24
C THR A 246 -12.59 1.79 13.30
N LYS A 247 -13.17 1.30 12.21
CA LYS A 247 -12.42 0.67 11.13
C LYS A 247 -11.77 1.74 10.26
N THR A 248 -10.64 1.41 9.63
CA THR A 248 -9.88 2.36 8.79
C THR A 248 -9.43 1.72 7.49
N ARG A 249 -9.42 2.49 6.39
CA ARG A 249 -8.89 2.08 5.09
C ARG A 249 -8.07 3.20 4.44
N ASP A 250 -6.92 2.81 3.88
CA ASP A 250 -6.10 3.65 3.02
C ASP A 250 -6.56 3.57 1.55
N GLY A 251 -6.00 4.43 0.71
CA GLY A 251 -6.41 4.57 -0.70
C GLY A 251 -5.86 3.49 -1.63
N LEU A 252 -5.05 2.53 -1.17
CA LEU A 252 -4.35 1.63 -2.08
C LEU A 252 -5.31 0.66 -2.75
N PHE A 253 -6.33 0.21 -2.01
CA PHE A 253 -7.36 -0.65 -2.59
C PHE A 253 -8.17 0.08 -3.65
N MET A 254 -8.53 1.35 -3.40
CA MET A 254 -9.14 2.21 -4.41
C MET A 254 -8.27 2.33 -5.67
N LEU A 255 -6.96 2.52 -5.52
CA LEU A 255 -6.00 2.59 -6.63
C LEU A 255 -5.97 1.31 -7.47
N VAL A 256 -5.97 0.13 -6.83
CA VAL A 256 -5.98 -1.16 -7.53
C VAL A 256 -7.31 -1.39 -8.24
N MET A 257 -8.43 -1.13 -7.56
CA MET A 257 -9.75 -1.41 -8.10
C MET A 257 -10.12 -0.47 -9.25
N GLN A 258 -9.77 0.82 -9.19
CA GLN A 258 -10.01 1.72 -10.32
C GLN A 258 -9.27 1.28 -11.60
N ALA A 259 -8.07 0.69 -11.46
CA ALA A 259 -7.29 0.17 -12.58
C ALA A 259 -7.89 -1.13 -13.13
N ALA A 260 -8.32 -2.03 -12.24
CA ALA A 260 -9.01 -3.26 -12.63
C ALA A 260 -10.29 -2.95 -13.41
N HIS A 261 -11.11 -1.99 -12.95
CA HIS A 261 -12.29 -1.55 -13.68
C HIS A 261 -11.98 -0.88 -15.01
N ALA A 262 -10.90 -0.11 -15.11
CA ALA A 262 -10.47 0.45 -16.39
C ALA A 262 -10.16 -0.66 -17.41
N GLN A 263 -9.48 -1.72 -16.97
CA GLN A 263 -9.20 -2.87 -17.81
C GLN A 263 -10.47 -3.66 -18.16
N THR A 264 -11.42 -3.82 -17.23
CA THR A 264 -12.75 -4.38 -17.55
C THR A 264 -13.45 -3.58 -18.64
N ILE A 265 -13.41 -2.25 -18.58
CA ILE A 265 -14.01 -1.37 -19.59
C ILE A 265 -13.38 -1.59 -20.96
N TRP A 266 -12.05 -1.68 -21.02
CA TRP A 266 -11.33 -1.84 -22.29
C TRP A 266 -11.52 -3.22 -22.91
N THR A 267 -11.48 -4.28 -22.10
CA THR A 267 -11.25 -5.64 -22.63
C THR A 267 -12.37 -6.61 -22.29
N GLY A 268 -13.38 -6.18 -21.51
CA GLY A 268 -14.46 -7.03 -21.02
C GLY A 268 -14.05 -8.04 -19.95
N VAL A 269 -12.80 -8.03 -19.48
CA VAL A 269 -12.32 -8.99 -18.47
C VAL A 269 -12.97 -8.73 -17.11
N THR A 270 -13.28 -9.80 -16.37
CA THR A 270 -13.66 -9.73 -14.96
C THR A 270 -12.58 -10.38 -14.09
N PHE A 271 -12.27 -9.76 -12.95
CA PHE A 271 -11.24 -10.25 -12.04
C PHE A 271 -11.85 -11.05 -10.89
N LYS A 272 -11.27 -12.21 -10.60
CA LYS A 272 -11.58 -12.95 -9.36
C LYS A 272 -11.06 -12.14 -8.17
N PRO A 273 -11.78 -12.07 -7.03
CA PRO A 273 -11.36 -11.32 -5.84
C PRO A 273 -9.94 -11.67 -5.36
N GLN A 274 -9.53 -12.94 -5.49
CA GLN A 274 -8.21 -13.42 -5.09
C GLN A 274 -7.07 -12.87 -5.97
N ALA A 275 -7.34 -12.59 -7.25
CA ALA A 275 -6.36 -11.97 -8.15
C ALA A 275 -6.09 -10.52 -7.72
N CYS A 276 -7.15 -9.73 -7.51
CA CYS A 276 -7.05 -8.35 -7.00
C CYS A 276 -6.35 -8.29 -5.63
N GLU A 277 -6.64 -9.25 -4.73
CA GLU A 277 -5.96 -9.35 -3.43
C GLU A 277 -4.46 -9.62 -3.57
N THR A 278 -4.07 -10.46 -4.51
CA THR A 278 -2.66 -10.77 -4.78
C THR A 278 -1.93 -9.55 -5.32
N ILE A 279 -2.54 -8.84 -6.27
CA ILE A 279 -2.01 -7.59 -6.84
C ILE A 279 -1.89 -6.53 -5.76
N LEU A 280 -2.92 -6.34 -4.92
CA LEU A 280 -2.89 -5.41 -3.80
C LEU A 280 -1.70 -5.67 -2.87
N ARG A 281 -1.47 -6.93 -2.48
CA ARG A 281 -0.35 -7.30 -1.59
C ARG A 281 1.02 -7.05 -2.23
N ARG A 282 1.18 -7.36 -3.53
CA ARG A 282 2.40 -7.05 -4.27
C ARG A 282 2.64 -5.55 -4.34
N THR A 283 1.60 -4.76 -4.61
CA THR A 283 1.67 -3.30 -4.62
C THR A 283 2.09 -2.73 -3.27
N TYR A 284 1.52 -3.23 -2.15
CA TYR A 284 2.00 -2.86 -0.81
C TYR A 284 3.48 -3.19 -0.59
N GLY A 285 3.94 -4.37 -1.04
CA GLY A 285 5.34 -4.78 -0.92
C GLY A 285 6.28 -3.86 -1.69
N LYS A 286 5.96 -3.53 -2.94
CA LYS A 286 6.74 -2.57 -3.75
C LYS A 286 6.78 -1.19 -3.13
N MET A 287 5.65 -0.71 -2.60
CA MET A 287 5.59 0.55 -1.88
C MET A 287 6.43 0.54 -0.59
N ALA A 288 6.52 -0.60 0.10
CA ALA A 288 7.41 -0.75 1.25
C ALA A 288 8.88 -0.67 0.83
N VAL A 289 9.29 -1.27 -0.28
CA VAL A 289 10.66 -1.11 -0.82
C VAL A 289 10.94 0.34 -1.19
N LYS A 290 9.99 1.02 -1.86
CA LYS A 290 10.12 2.44 -2.17
C LYS A 290 10.35 3.28 -0.91
N ARG A 291 9.56 3.05 0.16
CA ARG A 291 9.75 3.73 1.45
C ARG A 291 11.05 3.35 2.14
N LEU A 292 11.47 2.09 2.07
CA LEU A 292 12.76 1.63 2.59
C LEU A 292 13.90 2.51 2.05
N HIS A 293 13.88 2.76 0.74
CA HIS A 293 14.89 3.57 0.07
C HIS A 293 14.70 5.07 0.34
N GLU A 294 13.52 5.62 0.06
CA GLU A 294 13.28 7.08 0.06
C GLU A 294 13.15 7.67 1.46
N LYS A 295 12.51 6.96 2.39
CA LYS A 295 12.25 7.44 3.75
C LYS A 295 13.34 7.06 4.74
N HIS A 296 13.83 5.82 4.66
CA HIS A 296 14.79 5.30 5.64
C HIS A 296 16.23 5.33 5.14
N GLY A 297 16.47 5.55 3.84
CA GLY A 297 17.81 5.51 3.25
C GLY A 297 18.47 4.13 3.39
N LYS A 298 17.67 3.06 3.46
CA LYS A 298 18.13 1.68 3.64
C LYS A 298 17.95 0.89 2.36
N LYS A 299 18.71 -0.20 2.24
CA LYS A 299 18.67 -1.14 1.12
C LYS A 299 18.09 -2.50 1.52
N ASN A 300 18.14 -2.83 2.81
CA ASN A 300 17.81 -4.16 3.32
C ASN A 300 16.69 -4.13 4.36
N LEU A 301 15.85 -5.16 4.38
CA LEU A 301 14.90 -5.42 5.45
C LEU A 301 15.49 -6.50 6.38
N VAL A 302 15.75 -6.16 7.64
CA VAL A 302 16.44 -7.08 8.56
C VAL A 302 15.49 -7.50 9.66
N LEU A 303 15.24 -8.81 9.78
CA LEU A 303 14.32 -9.37 10.77
C LEU A 303 15.09 -9.89 11.99
N CYS A 304 14.75 -9.39 13.16
CA CYS A 304 15.24 -9.88 14.44
C CYS A 304 14.09 -10.34 15.36
N GLY A 305 14.45 -11.01 16.46
CA GLY A 305 13.51 -11.48 17.46
C GLY A 305 13.86 -12.85 17.99
N PHE A 306 13.15 -13.27 19.03
CA PHE A 306 13.42 -14.51 19.75
C PHE A 306 13.31 -15.75 18.86
N MET A 307 13.96 -16.86 19.24
CA MET A 307 13.80 -18.12 18.51
C MET A 307 12.32 -18.55 18.48
N GLY A 308 11.83 -19.06 17.36
CA GLY A 308 10.40 -19.35 17.20
C GLY A 308 9.51 -18.12 16.94
N SER A 309 10.08 -16.91 16.79
CA SER A 309 9.28 -15.72 16.45
C SER A 309 8.73 -15.72 15.02
N GLY A 310 9.22 -16.61 14.16
CA GLY A 310 8.76 -16.75 12.77
C GLY A 310 9.60 -16.01 11.72
N LYS A 311 10.83 -15.56 12.05
CA LYS A 311 11.73 -14.82 11.14
C LYS A 311 11.87 -15.45 9.76
N THR A 312 12.21 -16.73 9.69
CA THR A 312 12.36 -17.45 8.42
C THR A 312 11.06 -17.47 7.60
N THR A 313 9.92 -17.72 8.27
CA THR A 313 8.61 -17.78 7.59
C THR A 313 8.15 -16.41 7.11
N ILE A 314 8.27 -15.37 7.95
CA ILE A 314 7.92 -14.00 7.59
C ILE A 314 8.88 -13.47 6.53
N GLY A 315 10.18 -13.73 6.66
CA GLY A 315 11.20 -13.29 5.71
C GLY A 315 10.96 -13.81 4.30
N ARG A 316 10.67 -15.12 4.14
CA ARG A 316 10.31 -15.68 2.83
C ARG A 316 9.06 -15.05 2.23
N LYS A 317 8.03 -14.80 3.06
CA LYS A 317 6.79 -14.16 2.59
C LYS A 317 7.03 -12.69 2.22
N LEU A 318 7.82 -11.98 3.01
CA LEU A 318 8.18 -10.59 2.77
C LEU A 318 8.99 -10.43 1.49
N ALA A 319 9.99 -11.28 1.26
CA ALA A 319 10.75 -11.35 0.02
C ALA A 319 9.84 -11.55 -1.21
N ARG A 320 8.91 -12.51 -1.16
CA ARG A 320 7.93 -12.72 -2.23
C ARG A 320 7.03 -11.51 -2.50
N LEU A 321 6.66 -10.75 -1.47
CA LEU A 321 5.82 -9.55 -1.63
C LEU A 321 6.61 -8.36 -2.15
N THR A 322 7.86 -8.22 -1.73
CA THR A 322 8.72 -7.06 -2.03
C THR A 322 9.54 -7.23 -3.31
N GLY A 323 9.73 -8.47 -3.77
CA GLY A 323 10.64 -8.81 -4.87
C GLY A 323 12.11 -8.91 -4.46
N LEU A 324 12.44 -8.73 -3.17
CA LEU A 324 13.81 -8.83 -2.64
C LEU A 324 14.23 -10.30 -2.45
N GLU A 325 15.55 -10.55 -2.44
CA GLU A 325 16.10 -11.88 -2.11
C GLU A 325 15.93 -12.19 -0.63
N PHE A 326 15.55 -13.43 -0.26
CA PHE A 326 15.51 -13.85 1.14
C PHE A 326 16.78 -14.59 1.54
N ILE A 327 17.42 -14.17 2.63
CA ILE A 327 18.57 -14.85 3.23
C ILE A 327 18.31 -15.11 4.73
N ASP A 328 18.53 -16.34 5.18
CA ASP A 328 18.54 -16.70 6.60
C ASP A 328 19.99 -16.85 7.06
N ALA A 329 20.42 -16.04 8.03
CA ALA A 329 21.81 -15.96 8.45
C ALA A 329 22.32 -17.28 9.06
N ASP A 330 21.47 -18.01 9.78
CA ASP A 330 21.83 -19.31 10.37
C ASP A 330 22.09 -20.33 9.23
N ILE A 331 21.23 -20.35 8.20
CA ILE A 331 21.39 -21.24 7.03
C ILE A 331 22.62 -20.86 6.21
N TYR A 332 22.86 -19.55 6.02
CA TYR A 332 24.03 -19.06 5.30
C TYR A 332 25.34 -19.49 5.98
N LEU A 333 25.40 -19.36 7.31
CA LEU A 333 26.53 -19.80 8.12
C LEU A 333 26.77 -21.30 7.99
N GLU A 334 25.73 -22.14 8.13
CA GLU A 334 25.88 -23.60 7.98
C GLU A 334 26.41 -23.97 6.60
N ALA A 335 25.91 -23.31 5.55
CA ALA A 335 26.37 -23.55 4.18
C ALA A 335 27.84 -23.14 3.97
N LYS A 336 28.29 -22.04 4.57
CA LYS A 336 29.68 -21.56 4.48
C LYS A 336 30.66 -22.41 5.29
N GLU A 337 30.24 -22.91 6.44
CA GLU A 337 31.05 -23.76 7.32
C GLU A 337 31.00 -25.25 6.93
N GLY A 338 30.06 -25.62 6.05
CA GLY A 338 29.83 -27.02 5.64
C GLY A 338 29.33 -27.93 6.77
N LYS A 339 28.82 -27.34 7.86
CA LYS A 339 28.43 -28.03 9.10
C LYS A 339 27.18 -27.43 9.72
N LYS A 340 26.42 -28.24 10.46
CA LYS A 340 25.29 -27.75 11.26
C LYS A 340 25.77 -26.94 12.45
N ILE A 341 24.97 -25.95 12.87
CA ILE A 341 25.31 -25.12 14.04
C ILE A 341 25.54 -26.01 15.27
N SER A 342 24.76 -27.08 15.46
CA SER A 342 24.96 -28.03 16.56
C SER A 342 26.34 -28.71 16.54
N GLU A 343 26.87 -29.01 15.35
CA GLU A 343 28.18 -29.62 15.16
C GLU A 343 29.30 -28.60 15.43
N ILE A 344 29.15 -27.36 14.94
CA ILE A 344 30.08 -26.26 15.21
C ILE A 344 30.20 -26.01 16.72
N PHE A 345 29.08 -25.99 17.44
CA PHE A 345 29.08 -25.84 18.90
C PHE A 345 29.79 -27.01 19.60
N ALA A 346 29.56 -28.24 19.16
CA ALA A 346 30.15 -29.44 19.76
C ALA A 346 31.66 -29.52 19.54
N GLU A 347 32.15 -29.16 18.35
CA GLU A 347 33.56 -29.29 17.98
C GLU A 347 34.40 -28.06 18.32
N LYS A 348 33.89 -26.85 18.05
CA LYS A 348 34.64 -25.60 18.09
C LYS A 348 34.17 -24.63 19.19
N GLY A 349 33.05 -24.94 19.86
CA GLY A 349 32.50 -24.14 20.95
C GLY A 349 31.71 -22.91 20.52
N GLU A 350 31.00 -22.30 21.48
CA GLU A 350 30.13 -21.14 21.22
C GLU A 350 30.91 -19.89 20.81
N ALA A 351 32.08 -19.64 21.39
CA ALA A 351 32.89 -18.46 21.08
C ALA A 351 33.24 -18.40 19.58
N TYR A 352 33.73 -19.51 19.03
CA TYR A 352 34.01 -19.64 17.60
C TYR A 352 32.75 -19.38 16.76
N PHE A 353 31.63 -20.03 17.09
CA PHE A 353 30.37 -19.82 16.38
C PHE A 353 29.97 -18.34 16.36
N ARG A 354 30.08 -17.64 17.50
CA ARG A 354 29.69 -16.22 17.60
C ARG A 354 30.59 -15.31 16.77
N ASP A 355 31.87 -15.64 16.65
CA ASP A 355 32.81 -14.90 15.80
C ASP A 355 32.50 -15.13 14.32
N ARG A 356 32.12 -16.36 13.93
CA ARG A 356 31.65 -16.66 12.59
C ARG A 356 30.31 -16.00 12.25
N GLU A 357 29.35 -16.06 13.17
CA GLU A 357 28.06 -15.36 13.08
C GLU A 357 28.29 -13.87 12.81
N THR A 358 29.22 -13.25 13.54
CA THR A 358 29.56 -11.83 13.39
C THR A 358 30.11 -11.50 12.01
N ALA A 359 31.09 -12.27 11.53
CA ALA A 359 31.71 -12.00 10.24
C ALA A 359 30.75 -12.25 9.06
N TYR A 360 29.91 -13.28 9.10
CA TYR A 360 28.92 -13.50 8.04
C TYR A 360 27.77 -12.49 8.08
N ILE A 361 27.37 -11.99 9.25
CA ILE A 361 26.42 -10.88 9.34
C ILE A 361 27.01 -9.62 8.69
N LYS A 362 28.29 -9.31 8.95
CA LYS A 362 28.96 -8.18 8.29
C LYS A 362 28.96 -8.35 6.77
N GLU A 363 29.33 -9.52 6.27
CA GLU A 363 29.28 -9.83 4.84
C GLU A 363 27.87 -9.65 4.24
N LEU A 364 26.85 -10.25 4.86
CA LEU A 364 25.47 -10.16 4.40
C LEU A 364 24.90 -8.73 4.48
N SER A 365 25.31 -7.96 5.48
CA SER A 365 24.87 -6.57 5.64
C SER A 365 25.29 -5.67 4.48
N GLN A 366 26.38 -6.00 3.78
CA GLN A 366 26.87 -5.20 2.65
C GLN A 366 26.19 -5.54 1.32
N ARG A 367 25.30 -6.54 1.29
CA ARG A 367 24.49 -6.82 0.10
C ARG A 367 23.42 -5.75 -0.09
N ASP A 368 22.94 -5.62 -1.32
CA ASP A 368 21.89 -4.69 -1.69
C ASP A 368 20.59 -5.46 -2.00
N GLY A 369 19.47 -5.00 -1.44
CA GLY A 369 18.15 -5.49 -1.83
C GLY A 369 17.79 -6.86 -1.26
N ILE A 370 18.12 -7.13 0.00
CA ILE A 370 17.78 -8.41 0.66
C ILE A 370 16.82 -8.27 1.84
N VAL A 371 16.06 -9.33 2.10
CA VAL A 371 15.38 -9.62 3.37
C VAL A 371 16.25 -10.57 4.17
N LEU A 372 16.91 -10.07 5.20
CA LEU A 372 17.83 -10.82 6.05
C LEU A 372 17.16 -11.25 7.36
N ALA A 373 17.01 -12.55 7.60
CA ALA A 373 16.60 -13.09 8.90
C ALA A 373 17.83 -13.39 9.76
N LEU A 374 17.94 -12.71 10.92
CA LEU A 374 19.03 -12.92 11.86
C LEU A 374 18.79 -14.13 12.78
N GLY A 375 19.86 -14.71 13.29
CA GLY A 375 19.83 -15.67 14.38
C GLY A 375 19.28 -15.07 15.68
N GLY A 376 18.75 -15.92 16.57
CA GLY A 376 18.14 -15.45 17.81
C GLY A 376 19.12 -14.78 18.79
N GLY A 377 20.43 -15.04 18.65
CA GLY A 377 21.48 -14.41 19.45
C GLY A 377 22.23 -13.29 18.74
N SER A 378 21.98 -13.05 17.45
CA SER A 378 22.82 -12.18 16.63
C SER A 378 22.88 -10.74 17.14
N VAL A 379 21.77 -10.20 17.64
CA VAL A 379 21.68 -8.82 18.15
C VAL A 379 22.27 -8.64 19.55
N LEU A 380 22.78 -9.71 20.19
CA LEU A 380 23.46 -9.62 21.49
C LEU A 380 24.82 -8.92 21.37
N ARG A 381 25.45 -9.00 20.19
CA ARG A 381 26.72 -8.34 19.87
C ARG A 381 26.47 -6.97 19.23
N PRO A 382 26.91 -5.85 19.85
CA PRO A 382 26.70 -4.51 19.32
C PRO A 382 27.23 -4.32 17.90
N GLU A 383 28.33 -4.97 17.54
CA GLU A 383 28.93 -4.89 16.21
C GLU A 383 28.02 -5.47 15.11
N ASN A 384 27.20 -6.48 15.42
CA ASN A 384 26.22 -7.03 14.49
C ASN A 384 25.08 -6.05 14.25
N VAL A 385 24.62 -5.42 15.34
CA VAL A 385 23.57 -4.39 15.27
C VAL A 385 24.06 -3.20 14.45
N ALA A 386 25.29 -2.73 14.69
CA ALA A 386 25.88 -1.64 13.92
C ALA A 386 25.94 -1.96 12.42
N ALA A 387 26.47 -3.14 12.06
CA ALA A 387 26.59 -3.56 10.66
C ALA A 387 25.24 -3.63 9.94
N VAL A 388 24.22 -4.26 10.54
CA VAL A 388 22.91 -4.40 9.87
C VAL A 388 22.13 -3.10 9.82
N LYS A 389 22.33 -2.17 10.77
CA LYS A 389 21.63 -0.88 10.79
C LYS A 389 22.28 0.14 9.86
N GLU A 390 23.52 -0.07 9.45
CA GLU A 390 24.17 0.76 8.44
C GLU A 390 23.37 0.75 7.13
N THR A 391 23.11 -0.45 6.61
CA THR A 391 22.46 -0.66 5.30
C THR A 391 20.99 -1.08 5.39
N GLY A 392 20.54 -1.57 6.54
CA GLY A 392 19.23 -2.19 6.72
C GLY A 392 18.32 -1.50 7.74
N LEU A 393 17.02 -1.75 7.61
CA LEU A 393 16.00 -1.39 8.58
C LEU A 393 15.75 -2.59 9.50
N LEU A 394 16.09 -2.47 10.79
CA LEU A 394 16.04 -3.56 11.76
C LEU A 394 14.65 -3.67 12.38
N ILE A 395 13.92 -4.73 12.01
CA ILE A 395 12.52 -4.97 12.37
C ILE A 395 12.45 -6.12 13.37
N LEU A 396 11.93 -5.84 14.57
CA LEU A 396 11.65 -6.83 15.60
C LEU A 396 10.30 -7.50 15.36
N LEU A 397 10.32 -8.83 15.23
CA LEU A 397 9.15 -9.67 15.38
C LEU A 397 8.91 -9.96 16.88
N ASP A 398 8.15 -9.09 17.54
CA ASP A 398 7.80 -9.19 18.97
C ASP A 398 6.65 -10.18 19.16
N THR A 399 6.96 -11.46 18.95
CA THR A 399 6.00 -12.55 19.08
C THR A 399 5.74 -12.85 20.57
N PRO A 400 4.47 -12.89 21.04
CA PRO A 400 4.15 -13.22 22.41
C PRO A 400 4.68 -14.59 22.84
N PHE A 401 5.13 -14.72 24.09
CA PHE A 401 5.77 -15.94 24.60
C PHE A 401 4.94 -17.22 24.39
N TYR A 402 3.62 -17.18 24.62
CA TYR A 402 2.77 -18.36 24.40
C TYR A 402 2.77 -18.84 22.94
N ARG A 403 2.94 -17.92 21.97
CA ARG A 403 3.10 -18.26 20.54
C ARG A 403 4.49 -18.79 20.24
N ILE A 404 5.52 -18.26 20.89
CA ILE A 404 6.88 -18.81 20.81
C ILE A 404 6.87 -20.28 21.23
N MET A 405 6.29 -20.60 22.40
CA MET A 405 6.20 -21.96 22.90
C MET A 405 5.47 -22.88 21.92
N LYS A 406 4.32 -22.43 21.38
CA LYS A 406 3.58 -23.16 20.35
C LYS A 406 4.40 -23.39 19.08
N ASN A 407 5.18 -22.41 18.62
CA ASN A 407 6.00 -22.57 17.40
C ASN A 407 7.17 -23.54 17.63
N LEU A 408 7.75 -23.53 18.83
CA LEU A 408 8.86 -24.40 19.20
C LEU A 408 8.43 -25.86 19.40
N SER A 409 7.18 -26.14 19.80
CA SER A 409 6.68 -27.51 19.99
C SER A 409 6.57 -28.30 18.68
N TYR A 410 6.54 -27.63 17.52
CA TYR A 410 6.50 -28.29 16.21
C TYR A 410 7.91 -28.57 15.63
N SER A 411 8.99 -28.15 16.30
CA SER A 411 10.35 -28.31 15.79
C SER A 411 11.01 -29.56 16.39
N THR A 412 11.33 -30.54 15.56
CA THR A 412 11.97 -31.81 15.94
C THR A 412 13.51 -31.73 16.05
N ASN A 413 14.13 -30.63 15.60
CA ASN A 413 15.59 -30.55 15.36
C ASN A 413 16.32 -29.50 16.21
N ARG A 414 16.13 -29.47 17.54
CA ARG A 414 17.00 -28.63 18.40
C ARG A 414 17.36 -29.28 19.75
N PRO A 415 18.67 -29.43 20.08
CA PRO A 415 19.15 -30.05 21.33
C PRO A 415 18.78 -29.31 22.63
N LEU A 416 18.22 -28.10 22.54
CA LEU A 416 17.70 -27.33 23.67
C LEU A 416 16.33 -27.84 24.20
N LEU A 417 15.77 -28.93 23.64
CA LEU A 417 14.45 -29.49 23.98
C LEU A 417 14.44 -30.58 25.06
N ASN A 418 15.60 -31.10 25.50
CA ASN A 418 15.69 -32.30 26.34
C ASN A 418 16.07 -32.04 27.82
N LYS A 419 15.69 -30.90 28.41
CA LYS A 419 15.92 -30.62 29.85
C LYS A 419 14.60 -30.49 30.62
N PRO A 420 14.53 -30.96 31.88
CA PRO A 420 13.30 -30.94 32.68
C PRO A 420 12.76 -29.53 33.00
N ASP A 421 13.59 -28.49 32.98
CA ASP A 421 13.22 -27.09 33.32
C ASP A 421 13.13 -26.13 32.11
N LYS A 422 12.95 -26.69 30.91
CA LYS A 422 13.06 -25.98 29.62
C LYS A 422 12.11 -24.79 29.49
N GLN A 423 10.86 -24.90 29.97
CA GLN A 423 9.90 -23.82 29.83
C GLN A 423 10.30 -22.61 30.67
N ALA A 424 10.78 -22.82 31.90
CA ALA A 424 11.26 -21.75 32.77
C ALA A 424 12.54 -21.12 32.21
N GLU A 425 13.48 -21.92 31.71
CA GLU A 425 14.71 -21.43 31.07
C GLU A 425 14.41 -20.60 29.81
N THR A 426 13.50 -21.07 28.96
CA THR A 426 13.08 -20.35 27.74
C THR A 426 12.38 -19.04 28.11
N HIS A 427 11.55 -19.05 29.16
CA HIS A 427 10.87 -17.85 29.66
C HIS A 427 11.87 -16.83 30.23
N ARG A 428 12.83 -17.28 31.05
CA ARG A 428 13.93 -16.46 31.56
C ARG A 428 14.73 -15.83 30.42
N LEU A 429 15.12 -16.62 29.42
CA LEU A 429 15.89 -16.13 28.28
C LEU A 429 15.09 -15.13 27.42
N TYR A 430 13.81 -15.40 27.19
CA TYR A 430 12.89 -14.50 26.50
C TYR A 430 12.82 -13.14 27.20
N ASN A 431 12.58 -13.14 28.51
CA ASN A 431 12.49 -11.92 29.31
C ASN A 431 13.81 -11.15 29.36
N THR A 432 14.94 -11.87 29.48
CA THR A 432 16.28 -11.26 29.49
C THR A 432 16.60 -10.55 28.18
N ARG A 433 16.23 -11.14 27.03
CA ARG A 433 16.53 -10.57 25.70
C ARG A 433 15.52 -9.53 25.23
N LYS A 434 14.30 -9.53 25.77
CA LYS A 434 13.19 -8.66 25.32
C LYS A 434 13.58 -7.18 25.33
N ALA A 435 14.14 -6.69 26.44
CA ALA A 435 14.55 -5.29 26.56
C ALA A 435 15.62 -4.90 25.53
N LEU A 436 16.55 -5.80 25.22
CA LEU A 436 17.56 -5.55 24.18
C LEU A 436 16.93 -5.48 22.79
N TYR A 437 16.07 -6.45 22.42
CA TYR A 437 15.41 -6.43 21.11
C TYR A 437 14.66 -5.12 20.85
N HIS A 438 13.88 -4.65 21.83
CA HIS A 438 13.14 -3.38 21.69
C HIS A 438 14.06 -2.16 21.61
N ARG A 439 15.22 -2.20 22.29
CA ARG A 439 16.18 -1.10 22.29
C ARG A 439 16.90 -0.94 20.95
N VAL A 440 17.24 -2.06 20.30
CA VAL A 440 18.07 -2.03 19.08
C VAL A 440 17.27 -1.89 17.79
N ALA A 441 16.03 -2.41 17.78
CA ALA A 441 15.19 -2.39 16.59
C ALA A 441 14.72 -0.97 16.25
N ASP A 442 14.66 -0.67 14.95
CA ASP A 442 14.07 0.56 14.42
C ASP A 442 12.54 0.51 14.49
N ILE A 443 11.99 -0.70 14.30
CA ILE A 443 10.56 -0.96 14.29
C ILE A 443 10.28 -2.24 15.07
N ALA A 444 9.19 -2.26 15.85
CA ALA A 444 8.69 -3.46 16.50
C ALA A 444 7.27 -3.79 16.03
N VAL A 445 7.07 -5.03 15.59
CA VAL A 445 5.78 -5.56 15.15
C VAL A 445 5.34 -6.67 16.09
N ARG A 446 4.21 -6.45 16.77
CA ARG A 446 3.57 -7.41 17.67
C ARG A 446 2.23 -7.90 17.10
N SER A 447 2.12 -9.21 16.87
CA SER A 447 0.83 -9.88 16.64
C SER A 447 0.93 -11.37 16.99
N PRO A 448 -0.14 -11.98 17.51
CA PRO A 448 -0.21 -13.42 17.69
C PRO A 448 -0.55 -14.18 16.42
N LYS A 449 -0.90 -13.52 15.30
CA LYS A 449 -1.25 -14.18 14.03
C LYS A 449 -0.19 -13.87 12.97
N LEU A 450 0.37 -14.92 12.36
CA LEU A 450 1.42 -14.79 11.34
C LEU A 450 0.98 -13.93 10.14
N SER A 451 -0.28 -14.01 9.73
CA SER A 451 -0.84 -13.21 8.63
C SER A 451 -0.80 -11.71 8.93
N GLU A 452 -1.16 -11.32 10.16
CA GLU A 452 -1.13 -9.92 10.60
C GLU A 452 0.30 -9.39 10.77
N VAL A 453 1.26 -10.24 11.14
CA VAL A 453 2.67 -9.84 11.26
C VAL A 453 3.20 -9.34 9.93
N LEU A 454 2.95 -10.07 8.84
CA LEU A 454 3.43 -9.69 7.51
C LEU A 454 2.84 -8.34 7.07
N GLU A 455 1.52 -8.17 7.22
CA GLU A 455 0.85 -6.91 6.89
C GLU A 455 1.40 -5.74 7.72
N LYS A 456 1.57 -5.95 9.04
CA LYS A 456 2.14 -4.93 9.93
C LYS A 456 3.57 -4.57 9.57
N VAL A 457 4.41 -5.55 9.21
CA VAL A 457 5.79 -5.28 8.75
C VAL A 457 5.74 -4.39 7.51
N VAL A 458 5.00 -4.79 6.48
CA VAL A 458 4.91 -4.03 5.22
C VAL A 458 4.35 -2.62 5.43
N LYS A 459 3.38 -2.46 6.36
CA LYS A 459 2.80 -1.15 6.70
C LYS A 459 3.70 -0.29 7.60
N SER A 460 4.65 -0.90 8.31
CA SER A 460 5.53 -0.20 9.24
C SER A 460 6.80 0.35 8.58
N VAL A 461 7.28 -0.33 7.54
CA VAL A 461 8.30 0.21 6.61
C VAL A 461 7.69 1.41 5.91
#